data_AF-A0A835ZDU9-F1
#
_entry.id   AF-A0A835ZDU9-F1
#
_cell.length_a   1.000
_cell.length_b   1.000
_cell.length_c   1.000
_cell.angle_alpha   90.00
_cell.angle_beta   90.00
_cell.angle_gamma   90.00
#
_symmetry.space_group_name_H-M   'P 1'
#
loop_
_entity.id
_entity.type
_entity.pdbx_description
1 polymer ?
#
loop_
_entity_poly.entity_id
_entity_poly.type
_entity_poly.pdbx_seq_one_letter_code
_entity_poly.pdbx_strand_id
1 'polypeptide(L)'
;MGVRAGLEPLASVLGAASGYRRLAVRLSGGLPVENHDLEAEELAEHAGGQGDPSAAPTSSPLRADADRKEGDSNGKYNIELVKIGDSDAKYDAFFAKAKQRWEQIITGDNVMDIPADKAPEDGWFSNFFEELEPYIAAVDDITIAYRISPIDGYGLVLGETSIIRFRTEQYGSFPISAAMTFDTEDVDGMIDDGVFESTILHEMGHALGFSANMWALYASKCGASCAAFDEGAPGGCAASRTYARLGLPGQLRMHAAGGSGDGQYCGHWDELQLGDELMTPVVGSGMQPLTAISISAFEDMGYLVSYETAAPIELITTVPAEWSQSATLPFTRSLLSRRKRSTFVPRAFELA
;
A
#
# COMPACT_ATOMS: atom_id res chain seq x y z
N MET A 1 14.03 30.72 -60.34
CA MET A 1 14.87 29.71 -59.66
C MET A 1 14.90 30.03 -58.17
N GLY A 2 14.94 29.01 -57.31
CA GLY A 2 15.46 29.11 -55.93
C GLY A 2 14.89 30.18 -55.00
N VAL A 3 13.68 30.00 -54.47
CA VAL A 3 13.31 30.59 -53.18
C VAL A 3 13.90 29.70 -52.08
N ARG A 4 14.61 30.28 -51.10
CA ARG A 4 14.91 29.61 -49.82
C ARG A 4 14.07 30.25 -48.72
N ALA A 5 13.19 29.47 -48.11
CA ALA A 5 12.44 29.90 -46.94
C ALA A 5 13.33 29.81 -45.70
N GLY A 6 13.45 30.92 -44.97
CA GLY A 6 13.78 30.91 -43.54
C GLY A 6 12.46 31.03 -42.77
N LEU A 7 12.03 29.94 -42.13
CA LEU A 7 10.86 29.94 -41.26
C LEU A 7 11.32 30.16 -39.83
N GLU A 8 11.08 31.36 -39.29
CA GLU A 8 11.01 31.55 -37.85
C GLU A 8 9.54 31.39 -37.42
N PRO A 9 9.19 30.32 -36.68
CA PRO A 9 7.85 30.15 -36.15
C PRO A 9 7.65 31.07 -34.95
N LEU A 10 6.85 32.11 -35.17
CA LEU A 10 5.86 32.69 -34.25
C LEU A 10 5.89 32.17 -32.80
N ALA A 11 6.05 33.09 -31.85
CA ALA A 11 5.72 32.84 -30.45
C ALA A 11 4.24 32.45 -30.33
N SER A 12 3.96 31.15 -30.21
CA SER A 12 2.62 30.61 -30.03
C SER A 12 2.31 30.49 -28.54
N VAL A 13 1.27 31.18 -28.09
CA VAL A 13 0.73 31.03 -26.74
C VAL A 13 0.07 29.66 -26.63
N LEU A 14 0.81 28.67 -26.12
CA LEU A 14 0.21 27.53 -25.45
C LEU A 14 -0.03 27.96 -24.00
N GLY A 15 -1.30 28.16 -23.65
CA GLY A 15 -1.69 28.55 -22.30
C GLY A 15 -1.39 27.45 -21.29
N ALA A 16 -1.21 27.85 -20.03
CA ALA A 16 -1.19 26.91 -18.91
C ALA A 16 -2.59 26.30 -18.73
N ALA A 17 -2.84 25.17 -19.42
CA ALA A 17 -3.81 24.21 -18.93
C ALA A 17 -3.29 23.69 -17.58
N SER A 18 -4.15 23.64 -16.56
CA SER A 18 -3.80 23.05 -15.27
C SER A 18 -3.55 21.56 -15.48
N GLY A 19 -2.27 21.17 -15.56
CA GLY A 19 -1.87 19.81 -15.84
C GLY A 19 -2.11 18.93 -14.62
N TYR A 20 -3.21 18.18 -14.62
CA TYR A 20 -3.48 17.12 -13.64
C TYR A 20 -2.35 16.08 -13.70
N ARG A 21 -1.34 16.21 -12.84
CA ARG A 21 -0.25 15.23 -12.69
C ARG A 21 -0.79 14.06 -11.87
N ARG A 22 -1.31 13.06 -12.57
CA ARG A 22 -1.83 11.82 -12.00
C ARG A 22 -0.70 10.80 -11.89
N LEU A 23 -0.47 10.30 -10.68
CA LEU A 23 0.69 9.49 -10.28
C LEU A 23 0.24 8.23 -9.55
N ALA A 24 1.00 7.15 -9.62
CA ALA A 24 0.54 5.83 -9.18
C ALA A 24 1.03 5.43 -7.78
N VAL A 25 0.21 4.63 -7.10
CA VAL A 25 0.58 3.81 -5.93
C VAL A 25 0.73 2.35 -6.38
N ARG A 26 1.58 1.58 -5.68
CA ARG A 26 1.90 0.20 -6.10
C ARG A 26 2.03 -0.77 -4.92
N LEU A 27 1.37 -1.91 -5.00
CA LEU A 27 1.70 -3.05 -4.15
C LEU A 27 2.98 -3.74 -4.64
N SER A 28 3.94 -3.93 -3.74
CA SER A 28 5.13 -4.75 -3.97
C SER A 28 4.80 -6.23 -3.76
N GLY A 29 4.84 -7.00 -4.85
CA GLY A 29 4.37 -8.39 -4.88
C GLY A 29 5.35 -9.39 -4.25
N GLY A 30 5.35 -9.51 -2.93
CA GLY A 30 5.93 -10.65 -2.22
C GLY A 30 5.08 -11.91 -2.43
N LEU A 31 5.72 -13.02 -2.82
CA LEU A 31 5.20 -14.35 -2.47
C LEU A 31 5.42 -14.56 -0.97
N PRO A 32 4.58 -15.34 -0.27
CA PRO A 32 4.87 -15.71 1.12
C PRO A 32 6.24 -16.39 1.19
N VAL A 33 7.12 -15.83 2.03
CA VAL A 33 8.30 -16.54 2.54
C VAL A 33 7.79 -17.81 3.23
N GLU A 34 8.50 -18.93 3.06
CA GLU A 34 8.02 -20.26 3.49
C GLU A 34 7.40 -20.22 4.90
N ASN A 35 6.15 -20.69 5.01
CA ASN A 35 5.38 -20.62 6.25
C ASN A 35 6.14 -21.28 7.41
N HIS A 36 6.71 -20.46 8.28
CA HIS A 36 6.87 -20.83 9.69
C HIS A 36 5.51 -20.64 10.35
N ASP A 37 4.59 -21.57 10.06
CA ASP A 37 3.31 -21.67 10.74
C ASP A 37 3.57 -21.88 12.25
N LEU A 38 3.09 -20.95 13.07
CA LEU A 38 3.15 -21.08 14.54
C LEU A 38 2.13 -22.15 14.99
N GLU A 39 2.56 -23.42 14.99
CA GLU A 39 1.70 -24.55 15.37
C GLU A 39 1.23 -24.45 16.84
N ALA A 40 -0.04 -24.78 17.06
CA ALA A 40 -0.78 -24.37 18.25
C ALA A 40 -0.55 -25.21 19.53
N GLU A 41 0.45 -26.10 19.57
CA GLU A 41 0.65 -27.03 20.69
C GLU A 41 1.48 -26.45 21.87
N GLU A 42 2.23 -25.36 21.68
CA GLU A 42 3.10 -24.77 22.72
C GLU A 42 2.53 -23.49 23.38
N LEU A 43 1.27 -23.57 23.83
CA LEU A 43 0.53 -22.49 24.50
C LEU A 43 -0.16 -22.91 25.81
N ALA A 44 0.26 -24.03 26.42
CA ALA A 44 -0.50 -24.72 27.46
C ALA A 44 0.24 -25.02 28.78
N GLU A 45 1.29 -24.28 29.17
CA GLU A 45 1.87 -24.45 30.51
C GLU A 45 2.43 -23.18 31.19
N HIS A 46 2.40 -23.22 32.52
CA HIS A 46 3.08 -22.35 33.51
C HIS A 46 2.74 -20.85 33.60
N ALA A 47 1.95 -20.51 34.62
CA ALA A 47 1.94 -19.20 35.26
C ALA A 47 2.55 -19.26 36.67
N GLY A 48 3.62 -18.49 36.93
CA GLY A 48 4.07 -18.12 38.29
C GLY A 48 5.57 -18.24 38.59
N GLY A 49 6.22 -17.14 38.98
CA GLY A 49 7.59 -17.14 39.53
C GLY A 49 8.23 -15.75 39.71
N GLN A 50 8.36 -15.30 40.96
CA GLN A 50 9.11 -14.08 41.37
C GLN A 50 10.62 -14.25 41.06
N GLY A 51 11.35 -13.29 40.49
CA GLY A 51 12.00 -12.16 41.18
C GLY A 51 13.54 -12.39 41.33
N ASP A 52 14.43 -11.40 41.45
CA ASP A 52 14.28 -9.92 41.47
C ASP A 52 15.50 -9.23 40.73
N PRO A 53 16.41 -8.35 41.25
CA PRO A 53 17.02 -7.32 40.37
C PRO A 53 18.58 -7.23 40.31
N SER A 54 19.10 -6.41 39.36
CA SER A 54 20.27 -5.48 39.49
C SER A 54 21.35 -5.51 38.38
N ALA A 55 21.24 -4.61 37.37
CA ALA A 55 22.39 -3.94 36.73
C ALA A 55 21.92 -2.74 35.87
N ALA A 56 22.72 -1.66 35.81
CA ALA A 56 22.50 -0.48 34.95
C ALA A 56 23.79 0.38 34.85
N PRO A 57 23.91 1.32 33.88
CA PRO A 57 23.47 1.23 32.48
C PRO A 57 24.59 1.63 31.48
N THR A 58 24.41 1.32 30.20
CA THR A 58 25.13 1.95 29.08
C THR A 58 24.14 2.30 27.97
N SER A 59 24.16 3.55 27.50
CA SER A 59 23.13 4.11 26.63
C SER A 59 23.48 4.02 25.14
N SER A 60 22.64 3.34 24.37
CA SER A 60 22.45 3.61 22.93
C SER A 60 21.07 4.27 22.73
N PRO A 61 20.91 5.22 21.78
CA PRO A 61 19.59 5.57 21.26
C PRO A 61 19.02 4.37 20.47
N LEU A 62 17.73 4.42 20.13
CA LEU A 62 16.95 3.30 19.56
C LEU A 62 16.71 2.13 20.55
N ARG A 63 16.09 2.46 21.68
CA ARG A 63 15.08 1.56 22.28
C ARG A 63 13.71 2.19 22.04
N ALA A 64 12.80 1.44 21.40
CA ALA A 64 11.38 1.60 21.68
C ALA A 64 11.12 1.23 23.15
N ASP A 65 10.01 1.70 23.73
CA ASP A 65 9.75 1.55 25.17
C ASP A 65 9.55 0.08 25.60
N ALA A 66 10.65 -0.56 25.98
CA ALA A 66 10.73 -1.92 26.50
C ALA A 66 10.14 -2.10 27.92
N ASP A 67 9.23 -1.20 28.31
CA ASP A 67 8.40 -1.23 29.53
C ASP A 67 6.90 -1.15 29.20
N ARG A 68 6.53 -1.09 27.90
CA ARG A 68 5.13 -1.24 27.46
C ARG A 68 4.72 -2.70 27.65
N LYS A 69 3.84 -2.92 28.63
CA LYS A 69 3.25 -4.23 28.92
C LYS A 69 2.31 -4.65 27.80
N GLU A 70 2.07 -5.95 27.72
CA GLU A 70 1.01 -6.56 26.90
C GLU A 70 -0.33 -5.83 27.13
N GLY A 71 -1.06 -5.50 26.06
CA GLY A 71 -2.42 -4.94 26.11
C GLY A 71 -2.60 -3.44 26.45
N ASP A 72 -1.56 -2.59 26.32
CA ASP A 72 -1.68 -1.14 26.60
C ASP A 72 -2.31 -0.30 25.44
N SER A 73 -3.32 -0.85 24.78
CA SER A 73 -4.27 -0.13 23.90
C SER A 73 -5.55 0.31 24.63
N ASN A 74 -5.77 -0.20 25.86
CA ASN A 74 -7.03 -0.07 26.60
C ASN A 74 -8.21 -0.69 25.81
N GLY A 75 -7.98 -1.82 25.13
CA GLY A 75 -9.01 -2.58 24.40
C GLY A 75 -9.48 -1.86 23.14
N LYS A 76 -8.53 -1.48 22.28
CA LYS A 76 -8.75 -0.79 21.00
C LYS A 76 -7.71 -1.17 19.97
N TYR A 77 -8.06 -1.01 18.69
CA TYR A 77 -7.11 -1.13 17.60
C TYR A 77 -5.89 -0.21 17.77
N ASN A 78 -4.66 -0.77 17.73
CA ASN A 78 -3.39 -0.06 17.79
C ASN A 78 -2.45 -0.47 16.64
N ILE A 79 -2.08 0.53 15.84
CA ILE A 79 -1.08 0.42 14.76
C ILE A 79 0.28 0.88 15.30
N GLU A 80 1.18 -0.04 15.65
CA GLU A 80 2.52 0.34 16.09
C GLU A 80 3.37 0.80 14.88
N LEU A 81 4.11 1.90 15.01
CA LEU A 81 4.86 2.51 13.89
C LEU A 81 6.37 2.44 14.11
N VAL A 82 7.07 1.68 13.27
CA VAL A 82 8.53 1.52 13.34
C VAL A 82 9.20 2.34 12.24
N LYS A 83 9.91 3.40 12.65
CA LYS A 83 10.68 4.25 11.73
C LYS A 83 12.00 3.58 11.35
N ILE A 84 12.28 3.47 10.05
CA ILE A 84 13.53 2.91 9.53
C ILE A 84 14.44 4.03 9.01
N GLY A 85 15.71 3.97 9.43
CA GLY A 85 16.78 4.90 9.02
C GLY A 85 16.61 6.35 9.52
N ASP A 86 17.62 7.16 9.25
CA ASP A 86 17.68 8.60 9.60
C ASP A 86 16.80 9.48 8.68
N SER A 87 15.57 9.06 8.41
CA SER A 87 14.60 9.87 7.68
C SER A 87 14.20 11.11 8.50
N ASP A 88 13.99 12.26 7.83
CA ASP A 88 13.75 13.54 8.51
C ASP A 88 12.48 13.47 9.39
N ALA A 89 12.61 13.87 10.65
CA ALA A 89 11.51 13.90 11.63
C ALA A 89 10.36 14.84 11.23
N LYS A 90 10.51 15.68 10.20
CA LYS A 90 9.39 16.41 9.57
C LYS A 90 8.30 15.46 9.02
N TYR A 91 8.65 14.22 8.65
CA TYR A 91 7.71 13.27 8.05
C TYR A 91 6.85 12.51 9.07
N ASP A 92 7.40 12.22 10.26
CA ASP A 92 6.82 11.35 11.29
C ASP A 92 5.39 11.79 11.71
N ALA A 93 5.14 13.10 11.66
CA ALA A 93 3.84 13.70 11.95
C ALA A 93 2.73 13.30 10.94
N PHE A 94 3.06 13.03 9.68
CA PHE A 94 2.09 12.55 8.69
C PHE A 94 1.73 11.08 8.95
N PHE A 95 2.71 10.23 9.26
CA PHE A 95 2.49 8.84 9.65
C PHE A 95 1.64 8.72 10.92
N ALA A 96 1.91 9.56 11.93
CA ALA A 96 1.12 9.60 13.16
C ALA A 96 -0.36 9.99 12.92
N LYS A 97 -0.64 10.88 11.96
CA LYS A 97 -2.02 11.19 11.56
C LYS A 97 -2.68 10.02 10.83
N ALA A 98 -1.97 9.35 9.92
CA ALA A 98 -2.51 8.18 9.21
C ALA A 98 -2.85 7.04 10.18
N LYS A 99 -1.98 6.76 11.16
CA LYS A 99 -2.25 5.85 12.31
C LYS A 99 -3.54 6.27 13.01
N GLN A 100 -3.61 7.50 13.52
CA GLN A 100 -4.79 8.01 14.22
C GLN A 100 -6.06 7.95 13.36
N ARG A 101 -5.95 8.15 12.05
CA ARG A 101 -7.07 8.13 11.11
C ARG A 101 -7.65 6.74 10.94
N TRP A 102 -6.81 5.70 10.86
CA TRP A 102 -7.23 4.30 10.82
C TRP A 102 -7.72 3.80 12.19
N GLU A 103 -7.13 4.23 13.30
CA GLU A 103 -7.57 3.91 14.68
C GLU A 103 -8.89 4.62 15.09
N GLN A 104 -9.34 5.60 14.30
CA GLN A 104 -10.70 6.15 14.40
C GLN A 104 -11.73 5.36 13.57
N ILE A 105 -11.27 4.55 12.62
CA ILE A 105 -12.11 3.77 11.70
C ILE A 105 -12.22 2.34 12.21
N ILE A 106 -11.11 1.67 12.50
CA ILE A 106 -11.11 0.36 13.15
C ILE A 106 -11.20 0.62 14.66
N THR A 107 -12.32 0.23 15.25
CA THR A 107 -12.72 0.67 16.61
C THR A 107 -12.82 -0.46 17.63
N GLY A 108 -12.90 -1.71 17.16
CA GLY A 108 -12.86 -2.88 18.01
C GLY A 108 -11.45 -3.48 18.08
N ASP A 109 -11.12 -3.92 19.28
CA ASP A 109 -10.09 -4.90 19.59
C ASP A 109 -10.70 -6.29 19.29
N ASN A 110 -10.39 -6.81 18.10
CA ASN A 110 -10.87 -8.11 17.60
C ASN A 110 -9.82 -8.89 16.80
N VAL A 111 -8.59 -8.40 16.81
CA VAL A 111 -7.39 -9.10 16.35
C VAL A 111 -6.71 -9.70 17.59
N MET A 112 -5.87 -10.72 17.42
CA MET A 112 -5.25 -11.41 18.57
C MET A 112 -3.86 -10.83 18.86
N ASP A 113 -3.60 -10.38 20.08
CA ASP A 113 -2.26 -10.05 20.58
C ASP A 113 -1.27 -11.20 20.31
N ILE A 114 -0.01 -10.86 20.09
CA ILE A 114 1.10 -11.82 19.95
C ILE A 114 2.21 -11.43 20.92
N PRO A 115 2.43 -12.20 22.00
CA PRO A 115 3.53 -12.00 22.94
C PRO A 115 4.91 -12.00 22.29
N ALA A 116 5.86 -11.29 22.91
CA ALA A 116 7.20 -11.05 22.34
C ALA A 116 8.05 -12.32 22.19
N ASP A 117 7.80 -13.37 22.99
CA ASP A 117 8.46 -14.67 22.89
C ASP A 117 7.98 -15.52 21.71
N LYS A 118 6.87 -15.12 21.07
CA LYS A 118 6.32 -15.76 19.86
C LYS A 118 6.76 -15.05 18.56
N ALA A 119 7.66 -14.06 18.66
CA ALA A 119 8.30 -13.47 17.50
C ALA A 119 9.32 -14.46 16.86
N PRO A 120 9.36 -14.58 15.52
CA PRO A 120 10.30 -15.47 14.83
C PRO A 120 11.74 -14.93 14.86
N GLU A 121 12.73 -15.80 14.66
CA GLU A 121 14.17 -15.46 14.77
C GLU A 121 14.62 -14.33 13.82
N ASP A 122 14.02 -14.23 12.64
CA ASP A 122 14.22 -13.18 11.64
C ASP A 122 13.30 -11.94 11.85
N GLY A 123 12.61 -11.90 12.98
CA GLY A 123 11.79 -10.79 13.47
C GLY A 123 10.50 -10.54 12.68
N TRP A 124 9.66 -9.63 13.17
CA TRP A 124 8.37 -9.36 12.52
C TRP A 124 8.49 -8.86 11.08
N PHE A 125 9.63 -8.27 10.70
CA PHE A 125 9.88 -7.79 9.33
C PHE A 125 10.72 -8.72 8.45
N SER A 126 11.03 -9.95 8.87
CA SER A 126 11.68 -10.98 8.03
C SER A 126 12.98 -10.53 7.33
N ASN A 127 13.77 -9.68 7.98
CA ASN A 127 14.94 -8.97 7.41
C ASN A 127 14.65 -8.15 6.11
N PHE A 128 13.43 -7.64 5.91
CA PHE A 128 13.03 -6.83 4.74
C PHE A 128 13.82 -5.51 4.60
N PHE A 129 14.34 -4.99 5.71
CA PHE A 129 15.22 -3.81 5.75
C PHE A 129 16.63 -4.26 6.14
N GLU A 130 17.63 -3.99 5.28
CA GLU A 130 19.04 -4.33 5.55
C GLU A 130 19.61 -3.55 6.75
N GLU A 131 18.97 -2.43 7.09
CA GLU A 131 19.36 -1.49 8.14
C GLU A 131 18.76 -1.81 9.53
N LEU A 132 17.91 -2.85 9.63
CA LEU A 132 17.15 -3.19 10.82
C LEU A 132 17.52 -4.57 11.37
N GLU A 133 18.11 -4.60 12.58
CA GLU A 133 18.25 -5.83 13.37
C GLU A 133 16.87 -6.49 13.62
N PRO A 134 16.75 -7.83 13.70
CA PRO A 134 15.47 -8.53 13.84
C PRO A 134 14.54 -7.92 14.90
N TYR A 135 13.41 -7.38 14.45
CA TYR A 135 12.45 -6.68 15.32
C TYR A 135 11.64 -7.69 16.14
N ILE A 136 12.09 -7.91 17.37
CA ILE A 136 11.47 -8.74 18.40
C ILE A 136 10.73 -7.84 19.40
N ALA A 137 9.40 -7.87 19.36
CA ALA A 137 8.50 -7.14 20.27
C ALA A 137 7.18 -7.90 20.40
N ALA A 138 6.35 -7.56 21.38
CA ALA A 138 4.95 -7.96 21.36
C ALA A 138 4.19 -7.13 20.30
N VAL A 139 3.23 -7.75 19.63
CA VAL A 139 2.34 -7.08 18.68
C VAL A 139 0.93 -7.08 19.28
N ASP A 140 0.30 -5.91 19.31
CA ASP A 140 -1.12 -5.71 19.62
C ASP A 140 -1.92 -6.19 18.38
N ASP A 141 -2.58 -5.31 17.63
CA ASP A 141 -3.12 -5.67 16.33
C ASP A 141 -2.05 -5.78 15.22
N ILE A 142 -1.22 -4.76 15.00
CA ILE A 142 -0.29 -4.70 13.86
C ILE A 142 0.94 -3.81 14.16
N THR A 143 2.09 -4.14 13.56
CA THR A 143 3.27 -3.27 13.54
C THR A 143 3.71 -2.94 12.11
N ILE A 144 3.64 -1.66 11.73
CA ILE A 144 3.98 -1.19 10.38
C ILE A 144 5.31 -0.45 10.43
N ALA A 145 6.29 -0.93 9.67
CA ALA A 145 7.53 -0.20 9.41
C ALA A 145 7.37 0.79 8.26
N TYR A 146 8.02 1.95 8.35
CA TYR A 146 8.04 2.93 7.27
C TYR A 146 9.45 3.50 7.02
N ARG A 147 9.75 3.78 5.75
CA ARG A 147 10.95 4.51 5.32
C ARG A 147 10.67 5.50 4.19
N ILE A 148 11.54 6.49 4.08
CA ILE A 148 11.66 7.36 2.90
C ILE A 148 12.94 6.95 2.19
N SER A 149 12.85 6.44 0.96
CA SER A 149 13.96 5.84 0.20
C SER A 149 13.66 5.89 -1.30
N PRO A 150 14.64 6.01 -2.20
CA PRO A 150 14.40 5.93 -3.64
C PRO A 150 13.67 4.62 -4.02
N ILE A 151 12.70 4.71 -4.93
CA ILE A 151 11.97 3.57 -5.51
C ILE A 151 12.28 3.49 -7.01
N ASP A 152 11.77 4.46 -7.79
CA ASP A 152 12.03 4.58 -9.23
C ASP A 152 12.15 6.03 -9.75
N GLY A 153 11.93 7.03 -8.89
CA GLY A 153 12.17 8.44 -9.13
C GLY A 153 11.01 9.21 -9.80
N TYR A 154 11.09 10.54 -9.71
CA TYR A 154 10.07 11.54 -10.09
C TYR A 154 8.88 11.09 -10.97
N GLY A 155 7.76 10.81 -10.32
CA GLY A 155 6.43 10.74 -10.90
C GLY A 155 6.10 9.39 -11.54
N LEU A 156 6.53 8.30 -10.92
CA LEU A 156 6.09 6.95 -11.25
C LEU A 156 5.41 6.30 -10.03
N VAL A 157 6.18 5.73 -9.10
CA VAL A 157 5.66 5.12 -7.86
C VAL A 157 5.84 6.07 -6.69
N LEU A 158 4.74 6.67 -6.20
CA LEU A 158 4.78 7.58 -5.04
C LEU A 158 5.11 6.87 -3.72
N GLY A 159 4.63 5.64 -3.61
CA GLY A 159 4.83 4.75 -2.47
C GLY A 159 4.56 3.31 -2.86
N GLU A 160 5.06 2.40 -2.01
CA GLU A 160 4.70 0.99 -2.07
C GLU A 160 4.57 0.36 -0.68
N THR A 161 3.66 -0.62 -0.59
CA THR A 161 3.44 -1.42 0.63
C THR A 161 3.56 -2.92 0.36
N SER A 162 4.23 -3.60 1.28
CA SER A 162 4.26 -5.06 1.42
C SER A 162 3.69 -5.47 2.78
N ILE A 163 2.75 -6.42 2.81
CA ILE A 163 2.41 -7.17 4.03
C ILE A 163 3.49 -8.24 4.20
N ILE A 164 4.13 -8.29 5.37
CA ILE A 164 5.29 -9.15 5.62
C ILE A 164 4.90 -10.44 6.34
N ARG A 165 4.01 -10.37 7.34
CA ARG A 165 3.44 -11.54 8.03
C ARG A 165 1.96 -11.35 8.34
N PHE A 166 1.23 -12.46 8.42
CA PHE A 166 -0.20 -12.55 8.70
C PHE A 166 -0.46 -13.61 9.76
N ARG A 167 -1.55 -13.46 10.52
CA ARG A 167 -2.03 -14.48 11.47
C ARG A 167 -2.62 -15.67 10.70
N THR A 168 -2.62 -16.86 11.29
CA THR A 168 -3.22 -18.05 10.67
C THR A 168 -4.75 -17.90 10.49
N GLU A 169 -5.36 -18.70 9.61
CA GLU A 169 -6.79 -18.58 9.26
C GLU A 169 -7.73 -18.66 10.47
N GLN A 170 -7.40 -19.49 11.47
CA GLN A 170 -8.13 -19.60 12.74
C GLN A 170 -8.18 -18.30 13.55
N TYR A 171 -7.27 -17.36 13.27
CA TYR A 171 -7.20 -16.01 13.86
C TYR A 171 -7.54 -14.93 12.81
N GLY A 172 -8.34 -15.29 11.80
CA GLY A 172 -8.99 -14.35 10.88
C GLY A 172 -8.14 -13.84 9.72
N SER A 173 -6.88 -14.27 9.60
CA SER A 173 -5.91 -13.86 8.58
C SER A 173 -5.50 -12.37 8.60
N PHE A 174 -5.60 -11.70 9.75
CA PHE A 174 -5.18 -10.30 9.88
C PHE A 174 -3.65 -10.14 9.76
N PRO A 175 -3.14 -9.10 9.07
CA PRO A 175 -1.72 -8.75 9.07
C PRO A 175 -1.15 -8.58 10.48
N ILE A 176 0.04 -9.12 10.71
CA ILE A 176 0.85 -8.89 11.93
C ILE A 176 1.81 -7.73 11.67
N SER A 177 2.41 -7.71 10.49
CA SER A 177 3.45 -6.75 10.12
C SER A 177 3.40 -6.37 8.65
N ALA A 178 3.75 -5.12 8.38
CA ALA A 178 3.83 -4.56 7.03
C ALA A 178 4.98 -3.56 6.91
N ALA A 179 5.43 -3.31 5.68
CA ALA A 179 6.50 -2.38 5.35
C ALA A 179 6.01 -1.40 4.27
N MET A 180 6.17 -0.10 4.52
CA MET A 180 5.85 0.98 3.58
C MET A 180 7.13 1.73 3.16
N THR A 181 7.31 2.01 1.87
CA THR A 181 8.38 2.87 1.34
C THR A 181 7.77 4.01 0.52
N PHE A 182 8.30 5.23 0.63
CA PHE A 182 7.89 6.39 -0.17
C PHE A 182 9.11 6.99 -0.87
N ASP A 183 8.97 7.36 -2.15
CA ASP A 183 10.11 7.78 -2.98
C ASP A 183 10.68 9.14 -2.53
N THR A 184 11.98 9.19 -2.26
CA THR A 184 12.71 10.40 -1.88
C THR A 184 12.57 11.55 -2.88
N GLU A 185 12.37 11.25 -4.16
CA GLU A 185 12.28 12.24 -5.22
C GLU A 185 10.89 12.90 -5.30
N ASP A 186 9.81 12.23 -4.89
CA ASP A 186 8.44 12.79 -4.96
C ASP A 186 7.89 13.30 -3.62
N VAL A 187 8.42 12.89 -2.46
CA VAL A 187 7.86 13.24 -1.14
C VAL A 187 7.71 14.74 -0.88
N ASP A 188 8.72 15.57 -1.16
CA ASP A 188 8.58 17.03 -0.97
C ASP A 188 7.58 17.64 -1.96
N GLY A 189 7.45 17.07 -3.18
CA GLY A 189 6.41 17.45 -4.13
C GLY A 189 5.00 17.07 -3.66
N MET A 190 4.82 15.86 -3.10
CA MET A 190 3.56 15.42 -2.50
C MET A 190 3.16 16.28 -1.28
N ILE A 191 4.12 16.87 -0.57
CA ILE A 191 3.87 17.79 0.54
C ILE A 191 3.41 19.16 0.01
N ASP A 192 4.07 19.71 -1.01
CA ASP A 192 3.70 20.99 -1.63
C ASP A 192 2.33 20.91 -2.35
N ASP A 193 2.03 19.80 -3.04
CA ASP A 193 0.73 19.52 -3.65
C ASP A 193 -0.35 19.10 -2.62
N GLY A 194 0.03 18.88 -1.36
CA GLY A 194 -0.88 18.56 -0.25
C GLY A 194 -1.44 17.14 -0.21
N VAL A 195 -0.89 16.21 -1.00
CA VAL A 195 -1.38 14.83 -1.16
C VAL A 195 -0.63 13.79 -0.31
N PHE A 196 0.55 14.10 0.26
CA PHE A 196 1.39 13.13 0.98
C PHE A 196 0.67 12.43 2.14
N GLU A 197 -0.19 13.16 2.87
CA GLU A 197 -0.98 12.60 3.97
C GLU A 197 -1.98 11.55 3.51
N SER A 198 -2.61 11.77 2.34
CA SER A 198 -3.47 10.77 1.69
C SER A 198 -2.68 9.60 1.12
N THR A 199 -1.49 9.81 0.54
CA THR A 199 -0.64 8.70 0.06
C THR A 199 -0.26 7.79 1.23
N ILE A 200 0.17 8.33 2.37
CA ILE A 200 0.46 7.51 3.56
C ILE A 200 -0.81 6.81 4.10
N LEU A 201 -1.96 7.48 4.06
CA LEU A 201 -3.22 6.86 4.48
C LEU A 201 -3.64 5.68 3.59
N HIS A 202 -3.41 5.79 2.28
CA HIS A 202 -3.63 4.74 1.29
C HIS A 202 -2.72 3.53 1.56
N GLU A 203 -1.41 3.73 1.63
CA GLU A 203 -0.43 2.68 1.92
C GLU A 203 -0.72 1.96 3.25
N MET A 204 -1.14 2.72 4.27
CA MET A 204 -1.56 2.13 5.54
C MET A 204 -2.84 1.30 5.40
N GLY A 205 -3.74 1.63 4.48
CA GLY A 205 -4.89 0.79 4.11
C GLY A 205 -4.47 -0.54 3.46
N HIS A 206 -3.44 -0.54 2.61
CA HIS A 206 -2.83 -1.76 2.08
C HIS A 206 -2.18 -2.61 3.18
N ALA A 207 -1.45 -1.99 4.09
CA ALA A 207 -0.81 -2.65 5.23
C ALA A 207 -1.83 -3.34 6.16
N LEU A 208 -3.01 -2.75 6.31
CA LEU A 208 -4.17 -3.29 7.02
C LEU A 208 -4.95 -4.34 6.21
N GLY A 209 -4.43 -4.84 5.09
CA GLY A 209 -4.98 -5.99 4.37
C GLY A 209 -5.82 -5.67 3.13
N PHE A 210 -5.97 -4.40 2.73
CA PHE A 210 -6.58 -4.05 1.43
C PHE A 210 -5.59 -4.36 0.30
N SER A 211 -5.49 -5.63 -0.12
CA SER A 211 -4.59 -6.03 -1.21
C SER A 211 -5.05 -7.29 -1.94
N ALA A 212 -4.58 -7.43 -3.18
CA ALA A 212 -4.99 -8.47 -4.14
C ALA A 212 -4.92 -9.90 -3.57
N ASN A 213 -3.88 -10.20 -2.80
CA ASN A 213 -3.63 -11.52 -2.22
C ASN A 213 -4.55 -11.84 -1.04
N MET A 214 -4.98 -10.82 -0.28
CA MET A 214 -5.74 -11.02 0.95
C MET A 214 -7.23 -11.33 0.70
N TRP A 215 -7.79 -10.88 -0.44
CA TRP A 215 -9.19 -11.20 -0.80
C TRP A 215 -9.48 -12.70 -0.82
N ALA A 216 -8.50 -13.53 -1.21
CA ALA A 216 -8.66 -14.99 -1.18
C ALA A 216 -8.86 -15.55 0.24
N LEU A 217 -8.20 -14.94 1.24
CA LEU A 217 -8.31 -15.30 2.66
C LEU A 217 -9.63 -14.80 3.28
N TYR A 218 -10.20 -13.73 2.74
CA TYR A 218 -11.47 -13.15 3.18
C TYR A 218 -12.69 -13.66 2.38
N ALA A 219 -12.48 -14.44 1.32
CA ALA A 219 -13.55 -14.98 0.47
C ALA A 219 -14.59 -15.80 1.23
N SER A 220 -14.19 -16.48 2.31
CA SER A 220 -15.07 -17.23 3.20
C SER A 220 -16.07 -16.35 3.97
N LYS A 221 -15.78 -15.05 4.16
CA LYS A 221 -16.57 -14.12 5.00
C LYS A 221 -17.79 -13.56 4.25
N CYS A 222 -17.62 -13.12 2.99
CA CYS A 222 -18.73 -12.54 2.19
C CYS A 222 -18.79 -12.98 0.72
N GLY A 223 -17.89 -13.86 0.27
CA GLY A 223 -17.70 -14.20 -1.15
C GLY A 223 -16.75 -13.26 -1.90
N ALA A 224 -16.14 -12.29 -1.22
CA ALA A 224 -15.16 -11.37 -1.80
C ALA A 224 -13.99 -12.12 -2.45
N SER A 225 -13.77 -11.91 -3.73
CA SER A 225 -12.54 -12.30 -4.41
C SER A 225 -12.32 -11.38 -5.59
N CYS A 226 -11.08 -11.22 -6.02
CA CYS A 226 -10.71 -10.46 -7.21
C CYS A 226 -11.65 -10.77 -8.40
N ALA A 227 -11.81 -12.06 -8.74
CA ALA A 227 -12.71 -12.51 -9.79
C ALA A 227 -14.20 -12.19 -9.53
N ALA A 228 -14.67 -12.27 -8.28
CA ALA A 228 -16.06 -11.93 -7.95
C ALA A 228 -16.34 -10.42 -7.98
N PHE A 229 -15.33 -9.56 -7.83
CA PHE A 229 -15.45 -8.12 -8.10
C PHE A 229 -15.42 -7.84 -9.62
N ASP A 230 -14.58 -8.54 -10.39
CA ASP A 230 -14.53 -8.45 -11.85
C ASP A 230 -15.86 -8.90 -12.51
N GLU A 231 -16.45 -10.00 -12.04
CA GLU A 231 -17.77 -10.50 -12.48
C GLU A 231 -18.96 -9.65 -11.96
N GLY A 232 -18.69 -8.71 -11.05
CA GLY A 232 -19.68 -7.82 -10.44
C GLY A 232 -19.94 -8.18 -8.99
N ALA A 233 -19.42 -7.34 -8.07
CA ALA A 233 -19.22 -7.65 -6.65
C ALA A 233 -20.36 -8.41 -5.93
N PRO A 234 -20.04 -9.37 -5.04
CA PRO A 234 -21.05 -10.11 -4.29
C PRO A 234 -21.92 -9.18 -3.45
N GLY A 235 -23.24 -9.24 -3.61
CA GLY A 235 -24.18 -8.51 -2.74
C GLY A 235 -24.13 -8.94 -1.26
N GLY A 236 -23.47 -10.05 -0.97
CA GLY A 236 -23.12 -10.52 0.38
C GLY A 236 -22.04 -9.68 1.07
N CYS A 237 -21.28 -8.86 0.35
CA CYS A 237 -20.25 -7.99 0.91
C CYS A 237 -20.78 -6.58 1.25
N ALA A 238 -20.30 -6.02 2.35
CA ALA A 238 -20.61 -4.69 2.85
C ALA A 238 -20.19 -3.58 1.88
N ALA A 239 -19.02 -3.70 1.25
CA ALA A 239 -18.57 -2.78 0.19
C ALA A 239 -19.59 -2.68 -0.95
N SER A 240 -20.04 -3.82 -1.48
CA SER A 240 -21.09 -3.91 -2.50
C SER A 240 -22.41 -3.29 -2.05
N ARG A 241 -22.82 -3.55 -0.79
CA ARG A 241 -24.03 -2.95 -0.20
C ARG A 241 -23.88 -1.44 -0.04
N THR A 242 -22.72 -0.92 0.33
CA THR A 242 -22.48 0.52 0.48
C THR A 242 -22.53 1.23 -0.87
N TYR A 243 -21.81 0.73 -1.87
CA TYR A 243 -21.85 1.24 -3.24
C TYR A 243 -23.30 1.31 -3.79
N ALA A 244 -24.07 0.23 -3.63
CA ALA A 244 -25.46 0.16 -4.06
C ALA A 244 -26.39 1.10 -3.26
N ARG A 245 -26.18 1.27 -1.95
CA ARG A 245 -26.95 2.22 -1.11
C ARG A 245 -26.68 3.69 -1.47
N LEU A 246 -25.48 4.00 -1.94
CA LEU A 246 -25.10 5.33 -2.43
C LEU A 246 -25.65 5.62 -3.84
N GLY A 247 -26.31 4.65 -4.50
CA GLY A 247 -26.94 4.84 -5.81
C GLY A 247 -25.96 4.95 -6.98
N LEU A 248 -24.70 4.54 -6.79
CA LEU A 248 -23.66 4.58 -7.80
C LEU A 248 -23.95 3.61 -8.97
N PRO A 249 -23.55 3.94 -10.20
CA PRO A 249 -23.98 3.20 -11.39
C PRO A 249 -23.32 1.81 -11.49
N GLY A 250 -24.14 0.78 -11.74
CA GLY A 250 -23.68 -0.59 -11.96
C GLY A 250 -23.40 -1.35 -10.67
N GLN A 251 -22.23 -1.97 -10.59
CA GLN A 251 -21.72 -2.73 -9.43
C GLN A 251 -20.29 -2.27 -9.15
N LEU A 252 -19.89 -2.25 -7.88
CA LEU A 252 -18.51 -1.99 -7.46
C LEU A 252 -17.54 -2.97 -8.14
N ARG A 253 -16.36 -2.48 -8.53
CA ARG A 253 -15.29 -3.24 -9.18
C ARG A 253 -13.93 -2.94 -8.59
N MET A 254 -13.05 -3.92 -8.73
CA MET A 254 -11.62 -3.76 -8.51
C MET A 254 -10.95 -3.18 -9.76
N HIS A 255 -9.76 -2.63 -9.58
CA HIS A 255 -8.90 -2.22 -10.67
C HIS A 255 -8.39 -3.44 -11.45
N ALA A 256 -8.80 -3.54 -12.72
CA ALA A 256 -8.52 -4.68 -13.59
C ALA A 256 -7.51 -4.38 -14.73
N ALA A 257 -6.92 -3.19 -14.80
CA ALA A 257 -5.92 -2.90 -15.84
C ALA A 257 -4.60 -3.63 -15.57
N GLY A 258 -3.79 -3.82 -16.61
CA GLY A 258 -2.55 -4.61 -16.58
C GLY A 258 -2.75 -6.13 -16.42
N GLY A 259 -3.79 -6.57 -15.72
CA GLY A 259 -4.03 -7.96 -15.34
C GLY A 259 -3.10 -8.44 -14.22
N SER A 260 -3.15 -9.71 -13.84
CA SER A 260 -2.46 -10.26 -12.67
C SER A 260 -0.93 -10.28 -12.68
N GLY A 261 -0.28 -9.59 -13.63
CA GLY A 261 1.15 -9.25 -13.59
C GLY A 261 1.43 -7.79 -13.22
N ASP A 262 0.39 -6.97 -13.02
CA ASP A 262 0.48 -5.59 -12.55
C ASP A 262 0.33 -5.55 -11.02
N GLY A 263 1.14 -4.73 -10.34
CA GLY A 263 1.04 -4.51 -8.90
C GLY A 263 -0.24 -3.78 -8.47
N GLN A 264 -1.00 -3.23 -9.41
CA GLN A 264 -2.27 -2.56 -9.14
C GLN A 264 -3.49 -3.50 -9.25
N TYR A 265 -3.35 -4.67 -9.91
CA TYR A 265 -4.48 -5.56 -10.23
C TYR A 265 -5.13 -6.14 -8.96
N CYS A 266 -6.42 -5.85 -8.75
CA CYS A 266 -7.17 -6.20 -7.53
C CYS A 266 -6.58 -5.70 -6.20
N GLY A 267 -5.58 -4.80 -6.24
CA GLY A 267 -5.10 -4.06 -5.08
C GLY A 267 -5.95 -2.84 -4.72
N HIS A 268 -6.79 -2.39 -5.66
CA HIS A 268 -7.45 -1.08 -5.64
C HIS A 268 -8.87 -1.17 -6.19
N TRP A 269 -9.71 -0.15 -5.95
CA TRP A 269 -10.98 0.04 -6.66
C TRP A 269 -10.79 0.51 -8.10
N ASP A 270 -11.83 0.32 -8.93
CA ASP A 270 -11.88 0.86 -10.30
C ASP A 270 -11.95 2.41 -10.29
N GLU A 271 -10.83 3.04 -10.63
CA GLU A 271 -10.66 4.47 -10.92
C GLU A 271 -11.78 5.07 -11.78
N LEU A 272 -12.32 4.34 -12.76
CA LEU A 272 -13.38 4.85 -13.64
C LEU A 272 -14.75 4.89 -12.94
N GLN A 273 -14.89 4.20 -11.81
CA GLN A 273 -16.08 4.25 -10.95
C GLN A 273 -15.92 5.25 -9.80
N LEU A 274 -14.76 5.27 -9.16
CA LEU A 274 -14.53 5.98 -7.89
C LEU A 274 -13.53 7.15 -7.96
N GLY A 275 -12.94 7.46 -9.12
CA GLY A 275 -12.07 8.63 -9.29
C GLY A 275 -10.93 8.70 -8.27
N ASP A 276 -10.87 9.79 -7.52
CA ASP A 276 -9.89 10.08 -6.46
C ASP A 276 -10.28 9.55 -5.06
N GLU A 277 -11.22 8.60 -4.94
CA GLU A 277 -11.45 7.86 -3.69
C GLU A 277 -10.16 7.22 -3.18
N LEU A 278 -9.90 7.28 -1.88
CA LEU A 278 -8.58 6.94 -1.32
C LEU A 278 -7.96 5.66 -1.89
N MET A 279 -8.72 4.57 -2.05
CA MET A 279 -8.20 3.26 -2.45
C MET A 279 -8.26 2.99 -3.97
N THR A 280 -8.30 4.02 -4.83
CA THR A 280 -8.02 3.90 -6.28
C THR A 280 -6.51 4.05 -6.55
N PRO A 281 -5.95 3.47 -7.63
CA PRO A 281 -4.49 3.36 -7.79
C PRO A 281 -3.78 4.67 -8.19
N VAL A 282 -4.52 5.75 -8.45
CA VAL A 282 -3.99 6.98 -9.05
C VAL A 282 -4.31 8.18 -8.19
N VAL A 283 -3.30 8.76 -7.54
CA VAL A 283 -3.43 10.00 -6.79
C VAL A 283 -3.83 11.14 -7.75
N GLY A 284 -5.00 11.70 -7.50
CA GLY A 284 -5.53 12.89 -8.17
C GLY A 284 -4.96 14.19 -7.59
N SER A 285 -5.21 15.31 -8.26
CA SER A 285 -4.80 16.63 -7.75
C SER A 285 -5.84 17.18 -6.76
N GLY A 286 -5.66 16.91 -5.48
CA GLY A 286 -6.53 17.41 -4.40
C GLY A 286 -6.75 16.38 -3.30
N MET A 287 -7.83 16.56 -2.54
CA MET A 287 -8.21 15.62 -1.48
C MET A 287 -8.55 14.24 -2.06
N GLN A 288 -7.97 13.18 -1.51
CA GLN A 288 -8.35 11.80 -1.82
C GLN A 288 -9.34 11.29 -0.73
N PRO A 289 -10.68 11.36 -0.92
CA PRO A 289 -11.64 11.02 0.12
C PRO A 289 -11.64 9.52 0.48
N LEU A 290 -11.39 9.20 1.76
CA LEU A 290 -11.65 7.87 2.33
C LEU A 290 -13.14 7.73 2.67
N THR A 291 -13.90 7.12 1.76
CA THR A 291 -15.36 7.04 1.84
C THR A 291 -15.84 5.82 2.60
N ALA A 292 -17.17 5.78 2.84
CA ALA A 292 -17.83 4.63 3.43
C ALA A 292 -17.62 3.33 2.63
N ILE A 293 -17.33 3.37 1.32
CA ILE A 293 -17.13 2.19 0.48
C ILE A 293 -15.87 1.45 0.91
N SER A 294 -14.74 2.15 0.93
CA SER A 294 -13.45 1.62 1.40
C SER A 294 -13.54 1.18 2.85
N ILE A 295 -14.15 1.97 3.74
CA ILE A 295 -14.37 1.57 5.15
C ILE A 295 -15.17 0.26 5.24
N SER A 296 -16.22 0.09 4.44
CA SER A 296 -17.00 -1.17 4.43
C SER A 296 -16.25 -2.37 3.86
N ALA A 297 -15.16 -2.19 3.11
CA ALA A 297 -14.32 -3.33 2.75
C ALA A 297 -13.55 -3.89 3.96
N PHE A 298 -13.16 -3.06 4.93
CA PHE A 298 -12.55 -3.55 6.18
C PHE A 298 -13.59 -4.31 7.06
N GLU A 299 -14.88 -3.96 7.00
CA GLU A 299 -15.97 -4.80 7.55
C GLU A 299 -15.97 -6.20 6.89
N ASP A 300 -15.82 -6.28 5.57
CA ASP A 300 -15.75 -7.55 4.81
C ASP A 300 -14.47 -8.35 5.10
N MET A 301 -13.35 -7.68 5.40
CA MET A 301 -12.13 -8.32 5.93
C MET A 301 -12.31 -8.81 7.37
N GLY A 302 -13.35 -8.37 8.10
CA GLY A 302 -13.66 -8.78 9.46
C GLY A 302 -13.19 -7.83 10.57
N TYR A 303 -12.81 -6.60 10.25
CA TYR A 303 -12.55 -5.55 11.25
C TYR A 303 -13.84 -4.94 11.78
N LEU A 304 -13.89 -4.62 13.07
CA LEU A 304 -14.98 -3.88 13.69
C LEU A 304 -14.85 -2.36 13.43
N VAL A 305 -15.49 -1.90 12.35
CA VAL A 305 -15.36 -0.52 11.84
C VAL A 305 -16.45 0.47 12.27
N SER A 306 -16.08 1.74 12.36
CA SER A 306 -16.96 2.91 12.48
C SER A 306 -17.00 3.71 11.18
N TYR A 307 -18.21 4.06 10.77
CA TYR A 307 -18.49 4.89 9.58
C TYR A 307 -18.62 6.39 9.92
N GLU A 308 -18.52 6.80 11.19
CA GLU A 308 -18.77 8.19 11.62
C GLU A 308 -17.85 9.23 10.97
N THR A 309 -16.65 8.79 10.57
CA THR A 309 -15.63 9.64 9.94
C THR A 309 -15.52 9.43 8.43
N ALA A 310 -16.44 8.70 7.81
CA ALA A 310 -16.43 8.47 6.36
C ALA A 310 -16.54 9.79 5.57
N ALA A 311 -15.70 9.94 4.54
CA ALA A 311 -15.83 11.06 3.61
C ALA A 311 -17.15 10.96 2.81
N PRO A 312 -17.88 12.07 2.60
CA PRO A 312 -19.02 12.11 1.69
C PRO A 312 -18.64 11.68 0.28
N ILE A 313 -19.53 10.94 -0.39
CA ILE A 313 -19.27 10.42 -1.73
C ILE A 313 -19.19 11.54 -2.78
N GLU A 314 -19.81 12.67 -2.48
CA GLU A 314 -19.83 13.90 -3.28
C GLU A 314 -18.48 14.65 -3.29
N LEU A 315 -17.49 14.19 -2.50
CA LEU A 315 -16.11 14.69 -2.59
C LEU A 315 -15.30 14.00 -3.69
N ILE A 316 -15.77 12.88 -4.25
CA ILE A 316 -15.10 12.22 -5.37
C ILE A 316 -15.23 13.08 -6.64
N THR A 317 -14.10 13.34 -7.31
CA THR A 317 -14.06 13.84 -8.69
C THR A 317 -13.80 12.68 -9.65
N THR A 318 -14.88 12.17 -10.27
CA THR A 318 -14.77 11.05 -11.22
C THR A 318 -14.05 11.47 -12.50
N VAL A 319 -13.25 10.55 -13.05
CA VAL A 319 -12.52 10.80 -14.31
C VAL A 319 -13.53 11.00 -15.45
N PRO A 320 -13.45 12.10 -16.23
CA PRO A 320 -14.35 12.27 -17.36
C PRO A 320 -14.15 11.14 -18.36
N ALA A 321 -15.24 10.46 -18.76
CA ALA A 321 -15.20 9.18 -19.47
C ALA A 321 -14.41 9.21 -20.80
N GLU A 322 -14.21 10.38 -21.39
CA GLU A 322 -13.37 10.62 -22.57
C GLU A 322 -11.88 10.29 -22.37
N TRP A 323 -11.35 10.32 -21.14
CA TRP A 323 -9.95 9.99 -20.84
C TRP A 323 -9.69 8.48 -20.71
N SER A 324 -10.74 7.67 -20.48
CA SER A 324 -10.65 6.21 -20.32
C SER A 324 -9.98 5.49 -21.51
N GLN A 325 -10.05 6.07 -22.71
CA GLN A 325 -9.48 5.49 -23.93
C GLN A 325 -7.98 5.73 -24.10
N SER A 326 -7.33 6.54 -23.23
CA SER A 326 -5.88 6.77 -23.29
C SER A 326 -5.06 5.77 -22.48
N ALA A 327 -5.67 5.08 -21.51
CA ALA A 327 -4.99 4.08 -20.68
C ALA A 327 -4.68 2.76 -21.43
N THR A 328 -5.25 2.53 -22.62
CA THR A 328 -5.09 1.29 -23.40
C THR A 328 -3.95 1.33 -24.43
N LEU A 329 -2.90 2.12 -24.19
CA LEU A 329 -1.62 1.97 -24.92
C LEU A 329 -0.87 0.72 -24.42
N PRO A 330 -0.72 -0.35 -25.22
CA PRO A 330 -0.11 -1.58 -24.75
C PRO A 330 1.39 -1.39 -24.52
N PHE A 331 1.88 -1.75 -23.32
CA PHE A 331 3.24 -1.52 -22.85
C PHE A 331 4.29 -2.45 -23.51
N THR A 332 4.40 -2.42 -24.85
CA THR A 332 5.15 -3.39 -25.64
C THR A 332 5.92 -2.79 -26.82
N ARG A 333 7.15 -2.28 -26.55
CA ARG A 333 8.37 -2.80 -27.23
C ARG A 333 9.69 -2.13 -26.78
N SER A 334 10.47 -2.92 -26.04
CA SER A 334 11.90 -3.17 -26.29
C SER A 334 12.74 -2.05 -26.93
N LEU A 335 13.46 -1.30 -26.08
CA LEU A 335 14.64 -0.52 -26.48
C LEU A 335 15.86 -1.44 -26.72
N LEU A 336 15.77 -2.33 -27.71
CA LEU A 336 16.92 -3.10 -28.19
C LEU A 336 18.01 -2.14 -28.70
N SER A 337 19.15 -2.12 -28.01
CA SER A 337 20.22 -1.14 -28.24
C SER A 337 20.65 -1.07 -29.71
N ARG A 338 20.84 0.16 -30.22
CA ARG A 338 21.43 0.42 -31.56
C ARG A 338 22.92 0.09 -31.58
N ARG A 339 23.29 -1.21 -31.55
CA ARG A 339 24.63 -1.65 -31.96
C ARG A 339 24.86 -1.26 -33.42
N LYS A 340 25.66 -0.22 -33.65
CA LYS A 340 26.14 0.19 -34.97
C LYS A 340 26.82 -1.01 -35.63
N ARG A 341 26.28 -1.51 -36.76
CA ARG A 341 26.94 -2.53 -37.57
C ARG A 341 28.18 -1.90 -38.22
N SER A 342 29.37 -2.21 -37.70
CA SER A 342 30.60 -1.95 -38.43
C SER A 342 30.67 -2.89 -39.64
N THR A 343 30.96 -2.34 -40.82
CA THR A 343 31.03 -3.11 -42.07
C THR A 343 32.37 -3.81 -42.18
N PHE A 344 32.40 -5.13 -41.92
CA PHE A 344 33.53 -5.98 -42.28
C PHE A 344 33.26 -6.67 -43.62
N VAL A 345 34.17 -6.55 -44.58
CA VAL A 345 34.02 -7.08 -45.94
C VAL A 345 34.91 -8.32 -46.11
N PRO A 346 34.35 -9.53 -46.27
CA PRO A 346 35.14 -10.70 -46.60
C PRO A 346 35.54 -10.68 -48.08
N ARG A 347 36.85 -10.70 -48.36
CA ARG A 347 37.37 -11.07 -49.68
C ARG A 347 37.42 -12.60 -49.80
N ALA A 348 36.81 -13.13 -50.85
CA ALA A 348 37.13 -14.46 -51.39
C ALA A 348 38.26 -14.35 -52.45
N PHE A 349 38.61 -15.48 -53.09
CA PHE A 349 39.80 -15.78 -53.92
C PHE A 349 41.05 -16.19 -53.09
N GLU A 350 41.76 -17.28 -53.41
CA GLU A 350 41.40 -18.47 -54.22
C GLU A 350 42.31 -19.67 -53.87
N LEU A 351 42.24 -20.76 -54.64
CA LEU A 351 42.92 -22.04 -54.43
C LEU A 351 44.45 -21.99 -54.63
N ALA A 352 45.18 -22.67 -53.72
CA ALA A 352 46.44 -23.38 -53.97
C ALA A 352 46.66 -24.43 -52.87
#